data_AF-E1QR78-F1
#
_entry.id   AF-E1QR78-F1
#
_cell.length_a   1.000
_cell.length_b   1.000
_cell.length_c   1.000
_cell.angle_alpha   90.00
_cell.angle_beta   90.00
_cell.angle_gamma   90.00
#
_symmetry.space_group_name_H-M   'P 1'
#
loop_
_entity.id
_entity.type
_entity.pdbx_description
1 polymer ?
#
loop_
_entity_poly.entity_id
_entity_poly.type
_entity_poly.pdbx_seq_one_letter_code
_entity_poly.pdbx_strand_id
1 'polypeptide(L)'
;MEDEDKYEEEPENEEGNEESTGGEDYSSLIDKAPEWSVGVILYNGNAYPLAKSKFRRSEYYFSPSWRPVAKNVSGEVVVLRDGKVSRYKISRRGDKYLQVVLI
;
A
#
# COMPACT_ATOMS: atom_id res chain seq x y z
N MET A 1 2.19 -7.66 37.73
CA MET A 1 2.75 -8.96 37.29
C MET A 1 1.53 -9.78 36.94
N GLU A 2 1.12 -9.99 35.70
CA GLU A 2 1.60 -9.68 34.35
C GLU A 2 0.32 -9.53 33.52
N ASP A 3 0.17 -8.44 32.75
CA ASP A 3 -0.90 -8.33 31.75
C ASP A 3 -0.35 -8.93 30.45
N GLU A 4 -0.61 -10.22 30.24
CA GLU A 4 -0.34 -10.91 28.98
C GLU A 4 -1.47 -10.61 27.98
N ASP A 5 -1.28 -9.58 27.15
CA ASP A 5 -2.05 -9.38 25.93
C ASP A 5 -1.74 -10.50 24.92
N LYS A 6 -2.52 -11.59 25.03
CA LYS A 6 -2.57 -12.71 24.09
C LYS A 6 -3.18 -12.24 22.76
N TYR A 7 -2.34 -11.81 21.83
CA TYR A 7 -2.74 -11.65 20.43
C TYR A 7 -2.90 -13.04 19.80
N GLU A 8 -4.15 -13.46 19.62
CA GLU A 8 -4.51 -14.60 18.78
C GLU A 8 -4.26 -14.22 17.31
N GLU A 9 -3.13 -14.72 16.80
CA GLU A 9 -2.96 -15.14 15.42
C GLU A 9 -4.01 -16.22 15.13
N GLU A 10 -4.75 -16.12 14.04
CA GLU A 10 -4.97 -17.25 13.13
C GLU A 10 -5.47 -16.78 11.74
N PRO A 11 -5.18 -17.58 10.69
CA PRO A 11 -5.07 -17.16 9.29
C PRO A 11 -6.30 -17.55 8.46
N GLU A 12 -6.49 -16.95 7.28
CA GLU A 12 -6.98 -17.64 6.08
C GLU A 12 -6.92 -16.69 4.87
N ASN A 13 -5.87 -16.89 4.07
CA ASN A 13 -5.79 -16.39 2.70
C ASN A 13 -6.54 -17.38 1.80
N GLU A 14 -7.83 -17.15 1.61
CA GLU A 14 -8.57 -17.70 0.47
C GLU A 14 -9.30 -16.54 -0.20
N GLU A 15 -8.73 -16.07 -1.30
CA GLU A 15 -9.43 -16.01 -2.59
C GLU A 15 -8.49 -15.35 -3.58
N GLY A 16 -8.00 -16.17 -4.52
CA GLY A 16 -7.44 -15.66 -5.74
C GLY A 16 -8.51 -14.84 -6.45
N ASN A 17 -8.31 -13.54 -6.50
CA ASN A 17 -9.05 -12.68 -7.39
C ASN A 17 -8.04 -11.95 -8.27
N GLU A 18 -7.61 -12.66 -9.31
CA GLU A 18 -7.00 -12.08 -10.51
C GLU A 18 -8.07 -11.28 -11.25
N GLU A 19 -8.60 -10.23 -10.61
CA GLU A 19 -9.49 -9.28 -11.24
C GLU A 19 -8.63 -8.28 -11.99
N SER A 20 -8.49 -8.57 -13.29
CA SER A 20 -8.00 -7.69 -14.33
C SER A 20 -8.56 -6.27 -14.13
N THR A 21 -7.79 -5.40 -13.47
CA THR A 21 -8.09 -3.98 -13.34
C THR A 21 -7.80 -3.38 -14.71
N GLY A 22 -8.85 -3.14 -15.49
CA GLY A 22 -8.77 -2.75 -16.89
C GLY A 22 -7.87 -1.54 -17.12
N GLY A 23 -6.83 -1.73 -17.91
CA GLY A 23 -6.29 -0.76 -18.88
C GLY A 23 -5.93 0.65 -18.42
N GLU A 24 -5.77 0.91 -17.12
CA GLU A 24 -5.25 2.19 -16.65
C GLU A 24 -3.72 2.12 -16.58
N ASP A 25 -3.05 2.89 -17.44
CA ASP A 25 -1.59 2.94 -17.55
C ASP A 25 -0.95 3.62 -16.31
N TYR A 26 -0.90 2.88 -15.19
CA TYR A 26 -0.32 3.36 -13.94
C TYR A 26 1.21 3.42 -13.95
N SER A 27 1.84 2.87 -14.97
CA SER A 27 3.30 2.87 -15.18
C SER A 27 3.91 4.27 -15.04
N SER A 28 3.23 5.28 -15.59
CA SER A 28 3.66 6.69 -15.53
C SER A 28 3.71 7.29 -14.12
N LEU A 29 3.01 6.68 -13.14
CA LEU A 29 3.03 7.11 -11.75
C LEU A 29 4.27 6.61 -11.01
N ILE A 30 4.78 5.45 -11.41
CA ILE A 30 5.97 4.83 -10.82
C ILE A 30 7.22 5.63 -11.17
N ASP A 31 7.34 6.12 -12.41
CA ASP A 31 8.47 6.95 -12.84
C ASP A 31 8.56 8.28 -12.07
N LYS A 32 7.42 8.79 -11.61
CA LYS A 32 7.34 10.02 -10.80
C LYS A 32 7.61 9.76 -9.32
N ALA A 33 7.64 8.50 -8.90
CA ALA A 33 7.88 8.15 -7.51
C ALA A 33 9.38 8.31 -7.16
N PRO A 34 9.70 8.75 -5.94
CA PRO A 34 11.08 8.88 -5.51
C PRO A 34 11.78 7.51 -5.49
N GLU A 35 13.11 7.52 -5.64
CA GLU A 35 13.93 6.29 -5.78
C GLU A 35 13.81 5.34 -4.58
N TRP A 36 13.63 5.87 -3.37
CA TRP A 36 13.44 5.07 -2.17
C TRP A 36 12.09 4.35 -2.12
N SER A 37 11.12 4.78 -2.95
CA SER A 37 9.77 4.25 -2.97
C SER A 37 9.75 2.90 -3.68
N VAL A 38 9.03 1.93 -3.12
CA VAL A 38 8.85 0.61 -3.75
C VAL A 38 7.66 0.56 -4.71
N GLY A 39 6.86 1.63 -4.74
CA GLY A 39 5.70 1.76 -5.59
C GLY A 39 4.92 3.05 -5.30
N VAL A 40 3.65 3.06 -5.68
CA VAL A 40 2.70 4.11 -5.35
C VAL A 40 1.39 3.51 -4.85
N ILE A 41 0.67 4.25 -4.03
CA ILE A 41 -0.67 3.91 -3.56
C ILE A 41 -1.65 4.99 -4.01
N LEU A 42 -2.75 4.56 -4.61
CA LEU A 42 -3.87 5.43 -4.95
C LEU A 42 -4.80 5.49 -3.75
N TYR A 43 -4.86 6.65 -3.12
CA TYR A 43 -5.62 6.88 -1.91
C TYR A 43 -6.30 8.24 -1.97
N ASN A 44 -7.63 8.25 -1.78
CA ASN A 44 -8.43 9.47 -1.72
C ASN A 44 -8.18 10.43 -2.91
N GLY A 45 -8.22 9.88 -4.13
CA GLY A 45 -8.04 10.64 -5.38
C GLY A 45 -6.60 11.10 -5.66
N ASN A 46 -5.60 10.61 -4.91
CA ASN A 46 -4.20 10.99 -5.09
C ASN A 46 -3.29 9.77 -5.10
N ALA A 47 -2.17 9.87 -5.81
CA ALA A 47 -1.12 8.86 -5.79
C ALA A 47 -0.01 9.29 -4.82
N TYR A 48 0.25 8.48 -3.80
CA TYR A 48 1.32 8.71 -2.82
C TYR A 48 2.45 7.71 -3.01
N PRO A 49 3.71 8.08 -2.69
CA PRO A 49 4.79 7.10 -2.67
C PRO A 49 4.55 6.06 -1.57
N LEU A 50 4.93 4.82 -1.86
CA LEU A 50 4.80 3.68 -0.95
C LEU A 50 6.18 3.24 -0.47
N ALA A 51 6.36 3.13 0.84
CA ALA A 51 7.59 2.63 1.44
C ALA A 51 7.42 1.19 1.92
N LYS A 52 8.50 0.41 1.83
CA LYS A 52 8.57 -0.94 2.42
C LYS A 52 9.13 -0.87 3.84
N SER A 53 8.50 -1.60 4.76
CA SER A 53 8.98 -1.73 6.13
C SER A 53 10.36 -2.38 6.13
N LYS A 54 11.28 -1.78 6.89
CA LYS A 54 12.60 -2.38 7.17
C LYS A 54 12.51 -3.48 8.23
N PHE A 55 11.46 -3.45 9.06
CA PHE A 55 11.34 -4.30 10.25
C PHE A 55 10.50 -5.55 10.01
N ARG A 56 9.51 -5.48 9.10
CA ARG A 56 8.70 -6.64 8.73
C ARG A 56 8.72 -6.87 7.23
N ARG A 57 9.09 -8.08 6.84
CA ARG A 57 8.98 -8.53 5.45
C ARG A 57 7.49 -8.54 5.10
N SER A 58 7.14 -7.82 4.03
CA SER A 58 5.76 -7.70 3.49
C SER A 58 4.85 -6.64 4.13
N GLU A 59 5.35 -5.78 5.01
CA GLU A 59 4.59 -4.58 5.41
C GLU A 59 4.98 -3.38 4.56
N TYR A 60 3.97 -2.64 4.09
CA TYR A 60 4.14 -1.37 3.39
C TYR A 60 3.53 -0.25 4.23
N TYR A 61 3.95 0.98 3.97
CA TYR A 61 3.38 2.16 4.61
C TYR A 61 3.44 3.37 3.69
N PHE A 62 2.49 4.27 3.91
CA PHE A 62 2.51 5.60 3.33
C PHE A 62 2.04 6.65 4.33
N SER A 63 2.21 7.92 3.99
CA SER A 63 1.65 9.03 4.77
C SER A 63 0.89 9.97 3.84
N PRO A 64 -0.36 10.35 4.17
CA PRO A 64 -1.06 11.43 3.47
C PRO A 64 -0.36 12.79 3.56
N SER A 65 0.57 12.95 4.52
CA SER A 65 1.41 14.14 4.67
C SER A 65 2.58 14.17 3.68
N TRP A 66 2.86 13.07 2.97
CA TRP A 66 3.86 13.05 1.91
C TRP A 66 3.36 13.78 0.68
N ARG A 67 4.30 14.32 -0.10
CA ARG A 67 3.96 14.96 -1.37
C ARG A 67 3.41 13.90 -2.34
N PRO A 68 2.18 14.06 -2.86
CA PRO A 68 1.64 13.13 -3.83
C PRO A 68 2.44 13.22 -5.14
N VAL A 69 2.63 12.08 -5.80
CA VAL A 69 3.28 11.98 -7.12
C VAL A 69 2.32 12.40 -8.24
N ALA A 70 1.01 12.25 -8.01
CA ALA A 70 -0.05 12.72 -8.89
C ALA A 70 -1.33 12.98 -8.08
N LYS A 71 -2.20 13.86 -8.61
CA LYS A 71 -3.48 14.24 -8.03
C LYS A 71 -4.61 13.96 -9.02
N ASN A 72 -5.84 13.84 -8.53
CA ASN A 72 -7.02 13.47 -9.31
C ASN A 72 -6.85 12.13 -10.05
N VAL A 73 -6.23 11.16 -9.38
CA VAL A 73 -6.08 9.80 -9.90
C VAL A 73 -7.17 8.94 -9.26
N SER A 74 -7.99 8.32 -10.10
CA SER A 74 -9.03 7.38 -9.68
C SER A 74 -8.43 6.02 -9.34
N GLY A 75 -9.13 5.27 -8.48
CA GLY A 75 -8.73 3.91 -8.10
C GLY A 75 -8.29 3.79 -6.65
N GLU A 76 -8.44 2.58 -6.11
CA GLU A 76 -8.03 2.20 -4.75
C GLU A 76 -7.10 0.98 -4.83
N VAL A 77 -5.95 1.18 -5.47
CA VAL A 77 -4.93 0.14 -5.69
C VAL A 77 -3.53 0.63 -5.32
N VAL A 78 -2.65 -0.33 -5.07
CA VAL A 78 -1.21 -0.16 -5.01
C VAL A 78 -0.62 -0.63 -6.32
N VAL A 79 0.35 0.13 -6.83
CA VAL A 79 1.14 -0.21 -8.01
C VAL A 79 2.59 -0.27 -7.56
N LEU A 80 3.21 -1.43 -7.69
CA LEU A 80 4.61 -1.65 -7.30
C LEU A 80 5.54 -1.37 -8.49
N ARG A 81 6.84 -1.15 -8.20
CA ARG A 81 7.86 -0.87 -9.23
C ARG A 81 8.07 -2.00 -10.24
N ASP A 82 7.74 -3.24 -9.88
CA ASP A 82 7.74 -4.40 -10.77
C ASP A 82 6.50 -4.45 -11.70
N GLY A 83 5.64 -3.43 -11.64
CA GLY A 83 4.42 -3.34 -12.44
C GLY A 83 3.24 -4.11 -11.83
N LYS A 84 3.44 -4.78 -10.68
CA LYS A 84 2.36 -5.49 -10.01
C LYS A 84 1.35 -4.50 -9.45
N VAL A 85 0.09 -4.68 -9.82
CA VAL A 85 -1.05 -3.95 -9.27
C VAL A 85 -1.75 -4.85 -8.27
N SER A 86 -2.13 -4.33 -7.10
CA SER A 86 -2.86 -5.09 -6.07
C SER A 86 -3.82 -4.18 -5.33
N ARG A 87 -4.93 -4.74 -4.86
CA ARG A 87 -5.80 -4.03 -3.92
C ARG A 87 -5.10 -3.93 -2.56
N TYR A 88 -5.60 -3.06 -1.69
CA TYR A 88 -5.04 -2.91 -0.36
C TYR A 88 -6.09 -2.69 0.70
N LYS A 89 -5.72 -3.00 1.95
CA LYS A 89 -6.37 -2.54 3.17
C LYS A 89 -5.43 -1.65 3.96
N ILE A 90 -5.98 -0.63 4.60
CA ILE A 90 -5.24 0.23 5.51
C ILE A 90 -5.42 -0.28 6.93
N SER A 91 -4.31 -0.58 7.60
CA SER A 91 -4.27 -0.79 9.04
C SER A 91 -3.71 0.46 9.72
N ARG A 92 -4.45 1.01 10.68
CA ARG A 92 -3.99 2.17 11.46
C ARG A 92 -3.24 1.68 12.68
N ARG A 93 -1.92 1.50 12.53
CA ARG A 93 -1.00 1.30 13.67
C ARG A 93 -0.18 2.58 13.90
N GLY A 94 -0.80 3.56 14.56
CA GLY A 94 -0.19 4.84 14.95
C GLY A 94 -0.65 6.07 14.15
N ASP A 95 -0.18 7.25 14.54
CA ASP A 95 -0.69 8.54 14.04
C ASP A 95 0.03 9.08 12.79
N LYS A 96 1.29 8.69 12.55
CA LYS A 96 2.14 9.31 11.51
C LYS A 96 2.10 8.61 10.15
N TYR A 97 1.94 7.30 10.15
CA TYR A 97 2.01 6.47 8.95
C TYR A 97 0.83 5.50 8.93
N LEU A 98 0.27 5.30 7.73
CA LEU A 98 -0.76 4.32 7.48
C LEU A 98 -0.09 3.05 6.98
N GLN A 99 -0.33 1.94 7.67
CA GLN A 99 0.14 0.63 7.23
C GLN A 99 -0.75 0.15 6.08
N VAL A 100 -0.11 -0.38 5.05
CA VAL A 100 -0.74 -0.88 3.83
C VAL A 100 -0.47 -2.38 3.76
N VAL A 101 -1.56 -3.14 3.68
CA VAL A 101 -1.55 -4.59 3.49
C VAL A 101 -2.13 -4.86 2.11
N LEU A 102 -1.33 -5.48 1.24
CA LEU A 102 -1.77 -5.87 -0.10
C LEU A 102 -2.68 -7.09 -0.01
N ILE A 103 -3.71 -7.10 -0.86
CA ILE A 103 -4.66 -8.21 -1.04
C ILE A 103 -4.49 -8.74 -2.45
#